data_AF-A0A7H4MB07-F1
#
_entry.id   AF-A0A7H4MB07-F1
#
_cell.length_a   1.000
_cell.length_b   1.000
_cell.length_c   1.000
_cell.angle_alpha   90.00
_cell.angle_beta   90.00
_cell.angle_gamma   90.00
#
_symmetry.space_group_name_H-M   'P 1'
#
loop_
_entity.id
_entity.type
_entity.pdbx_description
1 polymer ?
#
loop_
_entity_poly.entity_id
_entity_poly.type
_entity_poly.pdbx_seq_one_letter_code
_entity_poly.pdbx_strand_id
1 'polypeptide(L)' 'MEAWFDDFSVEPLASASIAQVHTARLKENGKEVVIKVIRPDILPIIKADMKLIYRLARWVPRLLPDGRRLRPQEVVSRI' A
#
# COMPACT_ATOMS: atom_id res chain seq x y z
N MET A 1 11.10 19.29 8.03
CA MET A 1 11.92 18.06 7.94
C MET A 1 13.28 18.29 8.59
N GLU A 2 14.00 19.34 8.20
CA GLU A 2 15.30 19.73 8.79
C GLU A 2 15.27 20.07 10.29
N ALA A 3 14.11 20.43 10.85
CA ALA A 3 13.98 20.65 12.30
C ALA A 3 14.00 19.35 13.13
N TRP A 4 13.73 18.20 12.51
CA TRP A 4 13.47 16.93 13.21
C TRP A 4 14.46 15.82 12.87
N PHE A 5 15.09 15.88 11.68
CA PHE A 5 16.00 14.84 11.18
C PHE A 5 17.36 15.43 10.78
N ASP A 6 18.46 14.76 11.15
CA ASP A 6 19.83 15.12 10.74
C ASP A 6 20.18 14.61 9.34
N ASP A 7 19.64 13.46 8.96
CA ASP A 7 19.98 12.79 7.70
C ASP A 7 18.73 12.13 7.12
N PHE A 8 17.87 12.91 6.46
CA PHE A 8 16.67 12.39 5.80
C PHE A 8 16.99 12.07 4.33
N SER A 9 16.85 10.80 3.93
CA SER A 9 17.04 10.40 2.54
C SER A 9 15.84 10.81 1.68
N VAL A 10 16.03 11.81 0.84
CA VAL A 10 15.00 12.27 -0.12
C VAL A 10 14.73 11.20 -1.18
N GLU A 11 15.76 10.42 -1.54
CA GLU A 11 15.59 9.28 -2.42
C GLU A 11 14.97 8.12 -1.63
N PRO A 12 13.83 7.55 -2.09
CA PRO A 12 13.19 6.47 -1.39
C PRO A 12 14.05 5.21 -1.45
N LEU A 13 14.25 4.58 -0.29
CA LEU A 13 14.92 3.28 -0.18
C LEU A 13 14.18 2.20 -0.97
N ALA A 14 12.85 2.26 -0.95
CA ALA A 14 11.99 1.30 -1.65
C ALA A 14 10.62 1.87 -2.02
N SER A 15 10.05 1.33 -3.09
CA SER A 15 8.64 1.50 -3.45
C SER A 15 7.80 0.48 -2.68
N ALA A 16 6.90 0.94 -1.81
CA ALA A 16 5.81 0.15 -1.27
C ALA A 16 4.53 0.41 -2.10
N SER A 17 3.62 -0.56 -2.15
CA SER A 17 2.41 -0.51 -2.99
C SER A 17 1.74 0.89 -3.04
N ILE A 18 1.34 1.42 -1.88
CA ILE A 18 0.66 2.72 -1.75
C ILE A 18 1.57 3.85 -1.22
N ALA A 19 2.84 3.56 -0.96
CA ALA A 19 3.72 4.43 -0.20
C ALA A 19 5.17 4.37 -0.66
N GLN A 20 5.97 5.36 -0.29
CA GLN A 20 7.41 5.38 -0.44
C GLN A 20 8.04 5.18 0.93
N VAL A 21 9.16 4.46 0.96
CA VAL A 21 9.91 4.19 2.20
C VAL A 21 11.16 5.04 2.18
N HIS A 22 11.33 5.87 3.20
CA HIS A 22 12.51 6.72 3.41
C HIS A 22 13.18 6.34 4.71
N THR A 23 14.49 6.54 4.79
CA THR A 23 15.25 6.41 6.03
C THR A 23 15.60 7.79 6.54
N ALA A 24 15.61 7.94 7.87
CA ALA A 24 16.06 9.16 8.51
C ALA A 24 16.74 8.91 9.85
N ARG A 25 17.53 9.87 10.32
CA ARG A 25 18.06 9.89 11.69
C ARG A 25 17.46 11.03 12.50
N LEU A 26 16.93 10.74 13.69
CA LEU A 26 16.33 11.72 14.59
C LEU A 26 17.39 12.60 15.26
N LYS A 27 17.15 13.92 15.32
CA LYS A 27 18.07 14.87 15.97
C LYS A 27 18.15 14.72 17.49
N GLU A 28 17.03 14.41 18.12
CA GLU A 28 16.92 14.39 19.59
C GLU A 28 17.80 13.32 20.25
N ASN A 29 17.95 12.17 19.60
CA ASN A 29 18.60 11.00 20.20
C ASN A 29 19.43 10.16 19.22
N GLY A 30 19.60 10.62 17.97
CA GLY A 30 20.41 9.94 16.96
C GLY A 30 19.83 8.62 16.45
N LYS A 31 18.60 8.24 16.80
CA LYS A 31 18.01 6.98 16.35
C LYS A 31 17.68 6.98 14.86
N GLU A 32 17.99 5.87 14.21
CA GLU A 32 17.58 5.60 12.84
C GLU A 32 16.11 5.18 12.81
N VAL A 33 15.37 5.76 11.86
CA VAL A 33 13.93 5.54 11.68
C VAL A 33 13.61 5.30 10.22
N VAL A 34 12.53 4.55 9.99
CA VAL A 34 11.96 4.31 8.66
C VAL A 34 10.63 5.04 8.56
N ILE A 35 10.50 5.89 7.55
CA ILE A 35 9.34 6.74 7.32
C ILE A 35 8.61 6.23 6.08
N LYS A 36 7.34 5.85 6.25
CA LYS A 36 6.46 5.48 5.14
C LYS A 36 5.62 6.68 4.76
N VAL A 37 5.81 7.20 3.55
CA VAL A 37 5.09 8.36 3.02
C VAL A 37 4.07 7.87 1.99
N ILE A 38 2.79 8.14 2.21
CA ILE A 38 1.74 7.77 1.24
C ILE A 38 1.94 8.61 -0.03
N ARG A 39 1.87 7.96 -1.20
CA ARG A 39 2.02 8.68 -2.48
C ARG A 39 0.91 9.72 -2.63
N PRO A 40 1.23 10.92 -3.15
CA PRO A 40 0.20 11.87 -3.53
C PRO A 40 -0.74 11.20 -4.56
N ASP A 41 -2.03 11.55 -4.47
CA ASP A 41 -3.05 11.11 -5.42
C ASP A 41 -3.23 9.58 -5.55
N ILE A 42 -2.88 8.81 -4.49
CA ILE A 42 -3.05 7.36 -4.50
C ILE A 42 -4.53 6.93 -4.37
N LEU A 43 -5.40 7.78 -3.82
CA LEU A 43 -6.81 7.44 -3.53
C LEU A 43 -7.61 7.06 -4.79
N PRO A 44 -7.56 7.81 -5.91
CA PRO A 44 -8.17 7.39 -7.18
C PRO A 44 -7.67 6.02 -7.67
N ILE A 45 -6.37 5.74 -7.53
CA ILE A 45 -5.75 4.48 -7.95
C ILE A 45 -6.29 3.32 -7.10
N ILE A 46 -6.31 3.48 -5.78
CA ILE A 46 -6.89 2.48 -4.86
C ILE A 46 -8.35 2.19 -5.22
N LYS A 47 -9.15 3.22 -5.51
CA LYS A 47 -10.55 3.03 -5.91
C LYS A 47 -10.70 2.25 -7.22
N ALA A 48 -9.83 2.52 -8.21
CA ALA A 48 -9.83 1.80 -9.48
C ALA A 48 -9.44 0.33 -9.28
N ASP A 49 -8.41 0.07 -8.49
CA ASP A 49 -7.93 -1.28 -8.19
C ASP A 49 -8.99 -2.09 -7.42
N MET A 50 -9.61 -1.50 -6.40
CA MET A 50 -10.71 -2.15 -5.68
C MET A 50 -11.88 -2.47 -6.60
N LYS A 51 -12.27 -1.53 -7.49
CA LYS A 51 -13.33 -1.79 -8.48
C LYS A 51 -12.97 -2.97 -9.39
N LEU A 52 -11.72 -3.07 -9.83
CA LEU A 52 -11.25 -4.19 -10.64
C LEU A 52 -11.32 -5.51 -9.86
N ILE A 53 -10.80 -5.53 -8.63
CA ILE A 53 -10.80 -6.71 -7.76
C ILE A 53 -12.24 -7.19 -7.49
N TYR A 54 -13.18 -6.29 -7.19
CA TYR A 54 -14.59 -6.62 -7.02
C TYR A 54 -15.22 -7.21 -8.30
N ARG A 55 -14.86 -6.69 -9.48
CA ARG A 55 -15.33 -7.26 -10.76
C ARG A 55 -14.79 -8.68 -10.91
N LEU A 56 -13.49 -8.88 -10.73
CA LEU A 56 -12.87 -10.21 -10.83
C LEU A 56 -13.48 -11.20 -9.85
N ALA A 57 -13.72 -10.80 -8.60
CA ALA A 57 -14.38 -11.64 -7.60
C ALA A 57 -15.78 -12.11 -8.00
N ARG A 58 -16.49 -11.36 -8.87
CA ARG A 58 -17.78 -11.79 -9.45
C ARG A 58 -17.63 -12.81 -10.58
N TRP A 59 -16.52 -12.77 -11.30
CA TRP A 59 -16.25 -13.67 -12.44
C TRP A 59 -15.61 -14.99 -12.00
N VAL A 60 -14.76 -14.97 -10.97
CA VAL A 60 -14.04 -16.16 -10.46
C VAL A 60 -14.95 -17.37 -10.21
N PRO A 61 -16.12 -17.26 -9.54
CA PRO A 61 -17.01 -18.40 -9.32
C PRO A 61 -17.69 -18.93 -10.58
N ARG A 62 -17.66 -18.19 -11.69
CA ARG A 62 -18.26 -18.56 -12.98
C ARG A 62 -17.25 -19.20 -13.93
N LEU A 63 -15.98 -18.86 -13.80
CA LEU A 63 -14.91 -19.30 -14.71
C LEU A 63 -14.08 -20.46 -14.16
N LEU A 64 -14.05 -20.65 -12.83
CA LEU A 64 -13.28 -21.71 -12.18
C LEU A 64 -14.20 -22.77 -11.57
N PRO A 65 -13.97 -24.07 -11.82
CA PRO A 65 -14.78 -25.17 -11.26
C PRO A 65 -14.87 -25.12 -9.72
N ASP A 66 -13.77 -24.74 -9.06
CA ASP A 66 -13.68 -24.59 -7.60
C ASP A 66 -13.92 -23.15 -7.10
N GLY A 67 -14.25 -22.22 -8.00
CA GLY A 67 -14.34 -20.78 -7.68
C GLY A 67 -15.41 -20.44 -6.64
N ARG A 68 -16.43 -21.29 -6.44
CA ARG A 68 -17.43 -21.14 -5.38
C ARG A 68 -16.88 -21.40 -3.98
N ARG A 69 -15.89 -22.27 -3.82
CA ARG A 69 -15.33 -22.63 -2.50
C ARG A 69 -14.45 -21.52 -1.93
N LEU A 70 -13.83 -20.72 -2.82
CA LEU A 70 -12.94 -19.60 -2.46
C LEU A 70 -13.69 -18.37 -1.91
N ARG A 71 -15.03 -18.32 -2.06
CA ARG A 71 -15.88 -17.18 -1.67
C ARG A 71 -15.24 -15.81 -1.96
N PRO A 72 -14.78 -15.58 -3.21
CA PRO A 72 -13.93 -14.43 -3.54
C PRO A 72 -14.60 -13.08 -3.24
N GLN A 73 -15.92 -12.98 -3.29
CA GLN A 73 -16.64 -11.76 -2.93
C GLN A 73 -16.58 -11.45 -1.42
N GLU A 74 -16.63 -12.48 -0.56
CA GLU A 74 -16.49 -12.30 0.89
C GLU A 74 -15.07 -11.87 1.25
N VAL A 75 -14.05 -12.40 0.57
CA VAL A 75 -12.64 -12.02 0.79
C VAL A 75 -12.43 -10.55 0.47
N VAL A 76 -12.93 -10.07 -0.67
CA VAL A 76 -12.74 -8.67 -1.09
C VAL A 76 -13.50 -7.69 -0.19
N SER A 77 -14.63 -8.10 0.41
CA SER A 77 -15.38 -7.26 1.35
C SER A 77 -14.66 -6.98 2.69
N ARG A 78 -13.58 -7.70 2.98
CA ARG A 78 -12.79 -7.56 4.22
C ARG A 78 -11.53 -6.70 4.04
N ILE A 79 -11.25 -6.26 2.81
CA ILE A 79 -10.13 -5.37 2.44
C ILE A 79 -10.62 -3.92 2.55
#